data_AF-A0A914S8R2-F1
#
_entry.id   AF-A0A914S8R2-F1
#
_cell.length_a   1.000
_cell.length_b   1.000
_cell.length_c   1.000
_cell.angle_alpha   90.00
_cell.angle_beta   90.00
_cell.angle_gamma   90.00
#
_symmetry.space_group_name_H-M   'P 1'
#
loop_
_entity.id
_entity.type
_entity.pdbx_description
1 polymer ?
#
loop_
_entity_poly.entity_id
_entity_poly.type
_entity_poly.pdbx_seq_one_letter_code
_entity_poly.pdbx_strand_id
1 'polypeptide(L)'
;MNVSSLKCIEAFNHYLYCEIGGEVSKEVHVRLGIVHKICGDFEKSRKHFCCALDDLRKTPLFSESEIRFHIAHCFDAAGDSKAAFEEYTKLKSDPIVQQDKRLLANVFRALGK
;
A
#
# COMPACT_ATOMS: atom_id res chain seq x y z
N MET A 1 13.05 -14.61 -5.26
CA MET A 1 11.93 -14.49 -4.28
C MET A 1 12.29 -15.35 -3.07
N ASN A 2 12.22 -14.79 -1.86
CA ASN A 2 12.54 -15.51 -0.62
C ASN A 2 11.45 -16.55 -0.31
N VAL A 3 11.82 -17.78 0.09
CA VAL A 3 10.91 -18.87 0.48
C VAL A 3 9.89 -18.43 1.56
N SER A 4 10.29 -17.56 2.49
CA SER A 4 9.38 -17.04 3.50
C SER A 4 8.30 -16.13 2.89
N SER A 5 8.65 -15.30 1.90
CA SER A 5 7.70 -14.42 1.22
C SER A 5 6.64 -15.22 0.45
N LEU A 6 7.05 -16.32 -0.20
CA LEU A 6 6.13 -17.19 -0.92
C LEU A 6 5.10 -17.84 0.03
N LYS A 7 5.57 -18.39 1.16
CA LYS A 7 4.68 -18.98 2.19
C LYS A 7 3.70 -17.96 2.75
N CYS A 8 4.12 -16.71 2.96
CA CYS A 8 3.22 -15.64 3.40
C CYS A 8 2.13 -15.36 2.36
N ILE A 9 2.51 -15.24 1.07
CA ILE A 9 1.55 -15.00 -0.02
C ILE A 9 0.52 -16.13 -0.08
N GLU A 10 0.97 -17.40 -0.04
CA GLU A 10 0.09 -18.56 -0.07
C GLU A 10 -0.89 -18.58 1.11
N ALA A 11 -0.39 -18.37 2.34
CA ALA A 11 -1.24 -18.37 3.54
C ALA A 11 -2.30 -17.27 3.51
N PHE A 12 -1.93 -16.05 3.10
CA PHE A 12 -2.85 -14.93 3.01
C PHE A 12 -3.86 -15.07 1.88
N ASN A 13 -3.44 -15.57 0.71
CA ASN A 13 -4.37 -15.86 -0.39
C ASN A 13 -5.34 -16.98 -0.02
N HIS A 14 -4.88 -18.01 0.68
CA HIS A 14 -5.76 -19.07 1.19
C HIS A 14 -6.81 -18.50 2.16
N TYR A 15 -6.40 -17.60 3.07
CA TYR A 15 -7.36 -16.90 3.94
C TYR A 15 -8.40 -16.11 3.12
N LEU A 16 -7.97 -15.27 2.18
CA LEU A 16 -8.91 -14.48 1.36
C LEU A 16 -9.85 -15.35 0.50
N TYR A 17 -9.39 -16.54 0.11
CA TYR A 17 -10.19 -17.50 -0.61
C TYR A 17 -11.28 -18.13 0.29
N CYS A 18 -10.93 -18.50 1.52
CA CYS A 18 -11.87 -19.10 2.46
C CYS A 18 -12.85 -18.07 3.07
N GLU A 19 -12.35 -16.90 3.46
CA GLU A 19 -13.07 -15.89 4.22
C GLU A 19 -13.23 -14.59 3.41
N ILE A 20 -13.99 -14.68 2.31
CA ILE A 20 -14.24 -13.53 1.43
C ILE A 20 -14.94 -12.42 2.23
N GLY A 21 -14.24 -11.30 2.43
CA GLY A 21 -14.77 -10.17 3.20
C GLY A 21 -14.73 -10.36 4.72
N GLY A 22 -14.04 -11.37 5.24
CA GLY A 22 -13.83 -11.58 6.68
C GLY A 22 -13.20 -10.36 7.38
N GLU A 23 -13.36 -10.26 8.71
CA GLU A 23 -13.03 -9.06 9.51
C GLU A 23 -11.62 -8.51 9.30
N VAL A 24 -10.64 -9.39 9.08
CA VAL A 24 -9.23 -9.01 8.90
C VAL A 24 -8.81 -8.90 7.43
N SER A 25 -9.75 -8.95 6.46
CA SER A 25 -9.44 -8.90 5.03
C SER A 25 -8.62 -7.66 4.65
N LYS A 26 -8.96 -6.48 5.18
CA LYS A 26 -8.18 -5.25 4.98
C LYS A 26 -6.73 -5.41 5.41
N GLU A 27 -6.50 -6.00 6.59
CA GLU A 27 -5.15 -6.24 7.10
C GLU A 27 -4.38 -7.22 6.21
N VAL A 28 -5.05 -8.27 5.74
CA VAL A 28 -4.47 -9.27 4.86
C VAL A 28 -4.08 -8.65 3.52
N HIS A 29 -4.91 -7.79 2.94
CA HIS A 29 -4.57 -7.01 1.75
C HIS A 29 -3.38 -6.06 1.99
N VAL A 30 -3.32 -5.35 3.13
CA VAL A 30 -2.15 -4.53 3.47
C VAL A 30 -0.87 -5.37 3.54
N ARG A 31 -0.91 -6.53 4.19
CA ARG A 31 0.26 -7.43 4.32
C ARG A 31 0.68 -8.00 2.97
N LEU A 32 -0.26 -8.44 2.13
CA LEU A 32 0.02 -8.90 0.77
C LEU A 32 0.65 -7.78 -0.08
N GLY A 33 0.15 -6.54 0.05
CA GLY A 33 0.75 -5.36 -0.57
C GLY A 33 2.22 -5.22 -0.21
N ILE A 34 2.55 -5.26 1.09
CA ILE A 34 3.93 -5.17 1.59
C ILE A 34 4.80 -6.32 1.06
N VAL A 35 4.32 -7.57 1.12
CA VAL A 35 5.11 -8.73 0.69
C VAL A 35 5.39 -8.69 -0.81
N HIS A 36 4.40 -8.35 -1.64
CA HIS A 36 4.60 -8.17 -3.08
C HIS A 36 5.56 -7.03 -3.39
N LYS A 37 5.46 -5.90 -2.66
CA LYS A 37 6.40 -4.79 -2.81
C LYS A 37 7.85 -5.20 -2.51
N ILE A 38 8.08 -5.95 -1.44
CA ILE A 38 9.41 -6.50 -1.10
C ILE A 38 9.91 -7.46 -2.18
N CYS A 39 9.01 -8.19 -2.82
CA CYS A 39 9.33 -9.09 -3.93
C CYS A 39 9.57 -8.37 -5.26
N GLY A 40 9.37 -7.05 -5.34
CA GLY A 40 9.46 -6.27 -6.58
C GLY A 40 8.25 -6.40 -7.51
N ASP A 41 7.17 -7.05 -7.07
CA ASP A 41 5.92 -7.17 -7.82
C ASP A 41 5.01 -5.97 -7.50
N PHE A 42 5.36 -4.81 -8.05
CA PHE A 42 4.69 -3.55 -7.75
C PHE A 42 3.26 -3.50 -8.27
N GLU A 43 2.94 -4.24 -9.34
CA GLU A 43 1.58 -4.31 -9.87
C GLU A 43 0.66 -5.05 -8.89
N LYS A 44 1.03 -6.26 -8.42
CA LYS A 44 0.23 -6.98 -7.43
C LYS A 44 0.18 -6.26 -6.10
N SER A 45 1.31 -5.69 -5.68
CA SER A 45 1.39 -4.84 -4.50
C SER A 45 0.32 -3.73 -4.53
N ARG A 46 0.28 -2.98 -5.64
CA ARG A 46 -0.70 -1.91 -5.85
C ARG A 46 -2.13 -2.45 -5.80
N LYS A 47 -2.42 -3.57 -6.47
CA LYS A 47 -3.77 -4.18 -6.46
C LYS A 47 -4.24 -4.47 -5.04
N HIS A 48 -3.39 -5.08 -4.20
CA HIS A 48 -3.76 -5.35 -2.81
C HIS A 48 -3.93 -4.07 -1.98
N PHE A 49 -3.07 -3.05 -2.18
CA PHE A 49 -3.28 -1.77 -1.51
C PHE A 49 -4.58 -1.07 -1.95
N CYS A 50 -4.97 -1.15 -3.24
CA CYS A 50 -6.27 -0.66 -3.70
C CYS A 50 -7.43 -1.40 -3.02
N CYS A 51 -7.39 -2.73 -2.96
CA CYS A 51 -8.42 -3.51 -2.24
C CYS A 51 -8.51 -3.12 -0.76
N ALA A 52 -7.37 -2.86 -0.09
CA ALA A 52 -7.37 -2.38 1.29
C ALA A 52 -7.94 -0.97 1.44
N LEU A 53 -7.79 -0.12 0.42
CA LEU A 53 -8.34 1.24 0.42
C LEU A 53 -9.85 1.26 0.17
N ASP A 54 -10.35 0.34 -0.65
CA ASP A 54 -11.79 0.19 -0.94
C ASP A 54 -12.57 -0.39 0.26
N ASP A 55 -11.87 -1.08 1.17
CA ASP A 55 -12.45 -1.60 2.41
C ASP A 55 -12.59 -0.49 3.47
N LEU A 56 -13.82 -0.14 3.84
CA LEU A 56 -14.13 0.94 4.79
C LEU A 56 -13.76 0.64 6.26
N ARG A 57 -13.35 -0.60 6.58
CA ARG A 57 -12.94 -0.97 7.93
C ARG A 57 -11.63 -0.26 8.30
N LYS A 58 -11.38 -0.10 9.59
CA LYS A 58 -10.09 0.39 10.09
C LYS A 58 -9.11 -0.78 10.22
N THR A 59 -7.83 -0.48 10.03
CA THR A 59 -6.74 -1.42 10.33
C THR A 59 -5.71 -0.70 11.20
N PRO A 60 -5.11 -1.38 12.19
CA PRO A 60 -4.02 -0.82 12.99
C PRO A 60 -2.69 -0.76 12.24
N LEU A 61 -2.59 -1.37 11.04
CA LEU A 61 -1.33 -1.46 10.30
C LEU A 61 -0.96 -0.15 9.62
N PHE A 62 -1.90 0.42 8.86
CA PHE A 62 -1.73 1.67 8.11
C PHE A 62 -3.03 2.49 8.09
N SER A 63 -2.89 3.80 8.17
CA SER A 63 -3.93 4.75 7.80
C SER A 63 -4.19 4.74 6.29
N GLU A 64 -5.33 5.29 5.86
CA GLU A 64 -5.66 5.42 4.42
C GLU A 64 -4.61 6.25 3.67
N SER A 65 -4.07 7.30 4.30
CA SER A 65 -3.01 8.13 3.74
C SER A 65 -1.70 7.37 3.58
N GLU A 66 -1.35 6.48 4.50
CA GLU A 66 -0.18 5.59 4.36
C GLU A 66 -0.39 4.54 3.26
N ILE A 67 -1.60 3.98 3.13
CA ILE A 67 -1.94 3.07 2.03
C ILE A 67 -1.80 3.78 0.68
N ARG A 68 -2.33 5.01 0.55
CA ARG A 68 -2.17 5.86 -0.64
C ARG A 68 -0.71 6.18 -0.93
N PHE A 69 0.10 6.48 0.08
CA PHE A 69 1.53 6.68 -0.09
C PHE A 69 2.23 5.43 -0.65
N HIS A 70 1.83 4.24 -0.18
CA HIS A 70 2.34 2.99 -0.73
C HIS A 70 1.89 2.74 -2.17
N ILE A 71 0.67 3.11 -2.56
CA ILE A 71 0.21 3.09 -3.96
C ILE A 71 1.08 4.00 -4.83
N ALA A 72 1.31 5.25 -4.41
CA ALA A 72 2.16 6.19 -5.12
C ALA A 72 3.59 5.64 -5.31
N HIS A 73 4.15 5.02 -4.27
CA HIS A 73 5.45 4.37 -4.35
C HIS A 73 5.46 3.16 -5.29
N CYS A 74 4.36 2.42 -5.43
CA CYS A 74 4.29 1.33 -6.39
C CYS A 74 4.35 1.85 -7.83
N PHE A 75 3.71 2.98 -8.14
CA PHE A 75 3.85 3.63 -9.44
C PHE A 75 5.29 4.05 -9.71
N ASP A 76 5.92 4.71 -8.73
CA ASP A 76 7.29 5.20 -8.85
C ASP A 76 8.27 4.05 -9.10
N ALA A 77 8.19 3.00 -8.28
CA ALA A 77 9.05 1.82 -8.40
C ALA A 77 8.77 0.98 -9.66
N ALA A 78 7.59 1.10 -10.27
CA ALA A 78 7.26 0.50 -11.56
C ALA A 78 7.67 1.37 -12.77
N GLY A 79 8.22 2.57 -12.54
CA GLY A 79 8.65 3.50 -13.58
C GLY A 79 7.55 4.42 -14.12
N ASP A 80 6.35 4.40 -13.54
CA ASP A 80 5.28 5.34 -13.87
C ASP A 80 5.41 6.63 -13.04
N SER A 81 6.43 7.41 -13.35
CA SER A 81 6.73 8.65 -12.62
C SER A 81 5.62 9.68 -12.71
N LYS A 82 4.79 9.64 -13.78
CA LYS A 82 3.66 10.55 -13.93
C LYS A 82 2.58 10.24 -12.90
N ALA A 83 2.12 8.99 -12.84
CA ALA A 83 1.11 8.58 -11.86
C ALA A 83 1.64 8.75 -10.42
N ALA A 84 2.91 8.42 -10.19
CA ALA A 84 3.54 8.63 -8.88
C ALA A 84 3.51 10.10 -8.44
N PHE A 85 3.94 11.02 -9.32
CA PHE A 85 3.97 12.45 -9.03
C PHE A 85 2.57 13.01 -8.75
N GLU A 86 1.57 12.60 -9.53
CA GLU A 86 0.17 13.00 -9.32
C GLU A 86 -0.34 12.55 -7.94
N GLU A 87 -0.10 11.30 -7.56
CA GLU A 87 -0.53 10.77 -6.26
C GLU A 87 0.23 11.42 -5.08
N TYR A 88 1.54 11.61 -5.19
CA TYR A 88 2.30 12.31 -4.16
C TYR A 88 1.87 13.76 -3.99
N THR A 89 1.50 14.44 -5.09
CA THR A 89 0.99 15.81 -5.04
C THR A 89 -0.36 15.87 -4.33
N LYS A 90 -1.28 14.93 -4.61
CA LYS A 90 -2.56 14.80 -3.88
C LYS A 90 -2.34 14.57 -2.39
N LEU A 91 -1.40 13.67 -2.03
CA LEU A 91 -1.01 13.41 -0.63
C LEU A 91 -0.46 14.65 0.05
N LYS A 92 0.40 15.43 -0.62
CA LYS A 92 0.96 16.67 -0.06
C LYS A 92 -0.13 17.70 0.29
N SER A 93 -1.20 17.79 -0.51
CA SER A 93 -2.32 18.70 -0.26
C SER A 93 -3.31 18.23 0.80
N ASP A 94 -3.21 16.98 1.25
CA ASP A 94 -4.16 16.37 2.17
C ASP A 94 -3.99 16.91 3.60
N PRO A 95 -5.05 17.48 4.23
CA PRO A 95 -4.97 18.02 5.59
C PRO A 95 -4.55 17.01 6.66
N ILE A 96 -4.87 15.72 6.47
CA ILE A 96 -4.47 14.64 7.39
C ILE A 96 -2.97 14.41 7.25
N VAL A 97 -2.47 14.34 6.02
CA VAL A 97 -1.03 14.17 5.75
C VAL A 97 -0.23 15.37 6.26
N GLN A 98 -0.75 16.59 6.13
CA GLN A 98 -0.07 17.80 6.62
C GLN A 98 0.13 17.81 8.15
N GLN A 99 -0.73 17.11 8.90
CA GLN A 99 -0.61 16.96 10.34
C GLN A 99 0.36 15.82 10.72
N ASP A 100 0.50 14.80 9.87
CA ASP A 100 1.49 13.73 10.03
C ASP A 100 2.85 14.15 9.46
N LYS A 101 3.68 14.74 10.31
CA LYS A 101 5.04 15.19 9.95
C LYS A 101 5.91 14.08 9.34
N ARG A 102 5.75 12.83 9.79
CA ARG A 102 6.57 11.71 9.30
C ARG A 102 6.15 11.34 7.88
N LEU A 103 4.85 11.18 7.65
CA LEU A 103 4.33 10.88 6.33
C LEU A 103 4.60 12.02 5.34
N LEU A 104 4.40 13.27 5.76
CA LEU A 104 4.67 14.45 4.96
C LEU A 104 6.15 14.53 4.52
N ALA A 105 7.09 14.25 5.44
CA ALA A 105 8.52 14.20 5.10
C ALA A 105 8.82 13.11 4.06
N ASN A 106 8.19 11.95 4.16
CA ASN A 106 8.33 10.88 3.15
C ASN A 106 7.78 11.31 1.78
N VAL A 107 6.66 12.04 1.75
CA VAL A 107 6.08 12.59 0.51
C VAL A 107 7.01 13.62 -0.12
N PHE A 108 7.58 14.55 0.67
CA PHE A 108 8.56 15.51 0.15
C PHE A 108 9.81 14.84 -0.40
N ARG A 109 10.34 13.84 0.32
CA ARG A 109 11.48 13.05 -0.15
C ARG A 109 11.19 12.37 -1.48
N ALA A 110 9.99 11.78 -1.64
CA ALA A 110 9.58 11.15 -2.89
C ALA A 110 9.41 12.15 -4.04
N LEU A 111 9.05 13.39 -3.75
CA LEU A 111 8.98 14.49 -4.72
C LEU A 111 10.33 15.17 -4.99
N GLY A 112 11.42 14.72 -4.35
CA GLY A 112 12.75 15.31 -4.48
C GLY A 112 12.88 16.72 -3.87
N LYS A 113 12.14 17.00 -2.80
CA LYS A 113 12.08 18.31 -2.12
C LYS A 113 12.47 18.23 -0.64
#